data_AF-A0A7S0R6P3-F1
#
_entry.id   AF-A0A7S0R6P3-F1
#
_cell.length_a   1.000
_cell.length_b   1.000
_cell.length_c   1.000
_cell.angle_alpha   90.00
_cell.angle_beta   90.00
_cell.angle_gamma   90.00
#
_symmetry.space_group_name_H-M   'P 1'
#
loop_
_entity.id
_entity.type
_entity.pdbx_description
1 polymer ?
#
loop_
_entity_poly.entity_id
_entity_poly.type
_entity_poly.pdbx_seq_one_letter_code
_entity_poly.pdbx_strand_id
1 'polypeptide(L)'
;WPLDFGPILAGDANVLSAVTAYALVMIFDIGGALYGLCGLAGLIQNGVAPGAIPTYLAAAAATALGAWTGTTPLIIAAESAVGIKEGGRTGVVALTISACFGVSLFLSPVMQAVPAVATAPVLVLVGTMMMGEAGHINWTSMPTAVPAFLCMVIQPFTFSIANGIYAGLLFSLALFFTTGDFIPYFR
;
A
#
# COMPACT_ATOMS: atom_id res chain seq x y z
N TRP A 1 3.47 25.90 8.85
CA TRP A 1 3.21 24.95 7.75
C TRP A 1 2.52 25.68 6.60
N PRO A 2 3.21 26.46 5.77
CA PRO A 2 2.56 26.93 4.56
C PRO A 2 2.64 25.82 3.52
N LEU A 3 1.51 25.53 2.87
CA LEU A 3 1.51 24.82 1.59
C LEU A 3 2.29 25.69 0.61
N ASP A 4 3.60 25.44 0.47
CA ASP A 4 4.45 26.18 -0.43
C ASP A 4 4.38 25.54 -1.83
N PHE A 5 3.53 26.13 -2.66
CA PHE A 5 3.40 25.74 -4.07
C PHE A 5 4.44 26.44 -4.96
N GLY A 6 5.33 27.26 -4.40
CA GLY A 6 6.40 27.96 -5.12
C GLY A 6 7.25 27.04 -5.99
N PRO A 7 7.72 25.87 -5.50
CA PRO A 7 8.48 24.92 -6.31
C PRO A 7 7.68 24.33 -7.49
N ILE A 8 6.37 24.13 -7.32
CA ILE A 8 5.50 23.60 -8.38
C ILE A 8 5.26 24.68 -9.45
N LEU A 9 5.00 25.91 -9.02
CA LEU A 9 4.80 27.06 -9.91
C LEU A 9 6.09 27.48 -10.63
N ALA A 10 7.25 27.23 -10.02
CA ALA A 10 8.56 27.44 -10.64
C ALA A 10 8.94 26.35 -11.66
N GLY A 11 8.12 25.30 -11.83
CA GLY A 11 8.37 24.22 -12.78
C GLY A 11 9.50 23.28 -12.35
N ASP A 12 9.73 23.14 -11.04
CA ASP A 12 10.84 22.37 -10.51
C ASP A 12 10.62 20.86 -10.75
N ALA A 13 11.36 20.29 -11.69
CA ALA A 13 11.12 18.95 -12.23
C ALA A 13 11.22 17.84 -11.16
N ASN A 14 12.02 18.06 -10.12
CA ASN A 14 12.19 17.11 -9.02
C ASN A 14 10.91 16.95 -8.18
N VAL A 15 10.21 18.05 -7.91
CA VAL A 15 8.96 18.02 -7.12
C VAL A 15 7.86 17.35 -7.92
N LEU A 16 7.73 17.70 -9.21
CA LEU A 16 6.75 17.10 -10.09
C LEU A 16 6.99 15.59 -10.25
N SER A 17 8.24 15.18 -10.42
CA SER A 17 8.63 13.77 -10.51
C SER A 17 8.29 13.01 -9.23
N ALA A 18 8.65 13.56 -8.06
CA ALA A 18 8.39 12.94 -6.77
C ALA A 18 6.88 12.78 -6.49
N VAL A 19 6.09 13.83 -6.73
CA VAL A 19 4.62 13.80 -6.53
C VAL A 19 3.97 12.79 -7.47
N THR A 20 4.38 12.75 -8.74
CA THR A 20 3.83 11.81 -9.72
C THR A 20 4.17 10.37 -9.37
N ALA A 21 5.42 10.10 -8.96
CA ALA A 21 5.83 8.77 -8.52
C ALA A 21 5.06 8.31 -7.28
N TYR A 22 4.88 9.18 -6.27
CA TYR A 22 4.08 8.88 -5.09
C TYR A 22 2.62 8.63 -5.41
N ALA A 23 2.01 9.44 -6.29
CA ALA A 23 0.62 9.24 -6.70
C ALA A 23 0.41 7.86 -7.34
N LEU A 24 1.35 7.43 -8.18
CA LEU A 24 1.32 6.10 -8.79
C LEU A 24 1.47 4.99 -7.75
N VAL A 25 2.44 5.11 -6.84
CA VAL A 25 2.64 4.15 -5.75
C VAL A 25 1.36 4.00 -4.91
N MET A 26 0.70 5.09 -4.56
CA MET A 26 -0.51 5.08 -3.73
C MET A 26 -1.67 4.34 -4.40
N ILE A 27 -1.82 4.42 -5.71
CA ILE A 27 -2.86 3.68 -6.44
C ILE A 27 -2.66 2.17 -6.25
N PHE A 28 -1.43 1.70 -6.42
CA PHE A 28 -1.12 0.27 -6.29
C PHE A 28 -1.09 -0.20 -4.83
N ASP A 29 -0.68 0.65 -3.90
CA ASP A 29 -0.65 0.34 -2.47
C ASP A 29 -2.07 0.18 -1.90
N ILE A 30 -2.96 1.15 -2.16
CA ILE A 30 -4.38 1.07 -1.77
C ILE A 30 -5.05 -0.13 -2.44
N GLY A 31 -4.82 -0.34 -3.73
CA GLY A 31 -5.40 -1.45 -4.48
C GLY A 31 -4.94 -2.82 -3.99
N GLY A 32 -3.63 -2.97 -3.80
CA GLY A 32 -3.02 -4.20 -3.31
C GLY A 32 -3.47 -4.55 -1.91
N ALA A 33 -3.46 -3.58 -0.99
CA ALA A 33 -3.91 -3.78 0.38
C ALA A 33 -5.42 -4.07 0.46
N LEU A 34 -6.25 -3.37 -0.34
CA LEU A 34 -7.68 -3.65 -0.43
C LEU A 34 -7.92 -5.08 -0.91
N TYR A 35 -7.26 -5.51 -1.99
CA TYR A 35 -7.45 -6.84 -2.55
C TYR A 35 -6.97 -7.93 -1.57
N GLY A 36 -5.81 -7.73 -0.93
CA GLY A 36 -5.27 -8.64 0.08
C GLY A 36 -6.22 -8.80 1.28
N LEU A 37 -6.66 -7.69 1.88
CA LEU A 37 -7.56 -7.72 3.04
C LEU A 37 -8.96 -8.23 2.69
N CYS A 38 -9.51 -7.89 1.52
CA CYS A 38 -10.78 -8.46 1.04
C CYS A 38 -10.65 -9.97 0.83
N GLY A 39 -9.50 -10.45 0.35
CA GLY A 39 -9.19 -11.87 0.23
C GLY A 39 -9.19 -12.58 1.58
N LEU A 40 -8.49 -12.03 2.57
CA LEU A 40 -8.45 -12.54 3.93
C LEU A 40 -9.82 -12.52 4.62
N ALA A 41 -10.65 -11.50 4.34
CA ALA A 41 -12.00 -11.39 4.88
C ALA A 41 -13.03 -12.30 4.17
N GLY A 42 -12.66 -12.95 3.05
CA GLY A 42 -13.57 -13.74 2.23
C GLY A 42 -14.63 -12.89 1.52
N LEU A 43 -14.31 -11.63 1.22
CA LEU A 43 -15.23 -10.65 0.63
C LEU A 43 -15.06 -10.52 -0.90
N ILE A 44 -14.06 -11.17 -1.51
CA ILE A 44 -13.85 -11.12 -2.96
C ILE A 44 -15.03 -11.81 -3.66
N GLN A 45 -15.70 -11.08 -4.57
CA GLN A 45 -16.81 -11.58 -5.37
C GLN A 45 -16.43 -11.52 -6.85
N ASN A 46 -16.45 -12.66 -7.54
CA ASN A 46 -16.12 -12.76 -8.98
C ASN A 46 -14.73 -12.18 -9.33
N GLY A 47 -13.75 -12.32 -8.45
CA GLY A 47 -12.40 -11.76 -8.63
C GLY A 47 -12.31 -10.24 -8.43
N VAL A 48 -13.37 -9.59 -7.95
CA VAL A 48 -13.42 -8.15 -7.69
C VAL A 48 -13.59 -7.90 -6.19
N ALA A 49 -12.77 -6.98 -5.66
CA ALA A 49 -12.95 -6.48 -4.30
C ALA A 49 -14.16 -5.52 -4.26
N PRO A 50 -15.20 -5.82 -3.45
CA PRO A 50 -16.37 -4.97 -3.37
C PRO A 50 -15.99 -3.60 -2.79
N GLY A 51 -16.59 -2.52 -3.32
CA GLY A 51 -16.36 -1.17 -2.79
C GLY A 51 -14.99 -0.57 -3.11
N ALA A 52 -14.32 -0.99 -4.19
CA ALA A 52 -13.05 -0.40 -4.58
C ALA A 52 -13.11 1.13 -4.76
N ILE A 53 -14.10 1.63 -5.52
CA ILE A 53 -14.28 3.07 -5.77
C ILE A 53 -14.43 3.89 -4.47
N PRO A 54 -15.37 3.56 -3.55
CA PRO A 54 -15.49 4.32 -2.30
C PRO A 54 -14.23 4.22 -1.43
N THR A 55 -13.50 3.10 -1.43
CA THR A 55 -12.21 2.97 -0.74
C THR A 55 -11.18 3.96 -1.29
N TYR A 56 -11.01 4.04 -2.60
CA TYR A 56 -10.09 5.00 -3.23
C TYR A 56 -10.50 6.45 -2.96
N LEU A 57 -11.80 6.76 -3.02
CA LEU A 57 -12.31 8.10 -2.72
C LEU A 57 -12.06 8.48 -1.25
N ALA A 58 -12.29 7.57 -0.32
CA ALA A 58 -12.03 7.80 1.10
C ALA A 58 -10.53 8.01 1.36
N ALA A 59 -9.66 7.21 0.75
CA ALA A 59 -8.21 7.35 0.89
C ALA A 59 -7.69 8.65 0.26
N ALA A 60 -8.22 9.05 -0.90
CA ALA A 60 -7.88 10.32 -1.54
C ALA A 60 -8.33 11.51 -0.68
N ALA A 61 -9.55 11.50 -0.15
CA ALA A 61 -10.06 12.54 0.73
C ALA A 61 -9.24 12.63 2.03
N ALA A 62 -8.93 11.51 2.66
CA ALA A 62 -8.11 11.47 3.86
C ALA A 62 -6.68 11.95 3.60
N THR A 63 -6.08 11.59 2.46
CA THR A 63 -4.75 12.07 2.06
C THR A 63 -4.75 13.58 1.80
N ALA A 64 -5.80 14.12 1.16
CA ALA A 64 -5.95 15.56 0.94
C ALA A 64 -6.10 16.33 2.26
N LEU A 65 -6.90 15.82 3.20
CA LEU A 65 -7.00 16.38 4.55
C LEU A 65 -5.68 16.26 5.32
N GLY A 66 -4.98 15.13 5.16
CA GLY A 66 -3.67 14.88 5.74
C GLY A 66 -2.64 15.91 5.28
N ALA A 67 -2.61 16.20 3.98
CA ALA A 67 -1.75 17.22 3.40
C ALA A 67 -2.01 18.63 3.97
N TRP A 68 -3.27 18.98 4.26
CA TRP A 68 -3.59 20.24 4.96
C TRP A 68 -3.08 20.28 6.40
N THR A 69 -3.11 19.14 7.10
CA THR A 69 -2.59 19.01 8.47
C THR A 69 -1.09 18.77 8.53
N GLY A 70 -0.41 18.61 7.38
CA GLY A 70 1.02 18.32 7.29
C GLY A 70 1.40 16.87 7.63
N THR A 71 0.46 15.93 7.53
CA THR A 71 0.70 14.49 7.77
C THR A 71 1.02 13.75 6.48
N THR A 72 1.50 12.51 6.61
CA THR A 72 1.76 11.61 5.48
C THR A 72 0.46 11.15 4.80
N PRO A 73 0.53 10.63 3.57
CA PRO A 73 -0.62 10.01 2.89
C PRO A 73 -1.23 8.86 3.68
N LEU A 74 -2.53 8.61 3.47
CA LEU A 74 -3.24 7.52 4.14
C LEU A 74 -2.94 6.18 3.49
N ILE A 75 -2.45 5.22 4.28
CA ILE A 75 -2.16 3.84 3.87
C ILE A 75 -3.10 2.88 4.62
N ILE A 76 -3.47 1.78 3.96
CA ILE A 76 -4.23 0.71 4.61
C ILE A 76 -3.25 -0.19 5.37
N ALA A 77 -3.31 -0.14 6.70
CA ALA A 77 -2.37 -0.84 7.59
C ALA A 77 -2.50 -2.37 7.49
N ALA A 78 -1.36 -3.08 7.37
CA ALA A 78 -1.30 -4.54 7.26
C ALA A 78 -1.78 -5.24 8.55
N GLU A 79 -1.66 -4.58 9.69
CA GLU A 79 -2.13 -5.02 11.00
C GLU A 79 -3.66 -5.21 11.02
N SER A 80 -4.38 -4.58 10.09
CA SER A 80 -5.82 -4.80 9.89
C SER A 80 -6.14 -6.27 9.60
N ALA A 81 -5.18 -7.04 9.04
CA ALA A 81 -5.32 -8.47 8.82
C ALA A 81 -5.56 -9.25 10.13
N VAL A 82 -4.92 -8.83 11.23
CA VAL A 82 -5.13 -9.45 12.56
C VAL A 82 -6.55 -9.15 13.05
N GLY A 83 -7.01 -7.91 12.89
CA GLY A 83 -8.38 -7.52 13.23
C GLY A 83 -9.43 -8.32 12.45
N ILE A 84 -9.20 -8.58 11.16
CA ILE A 84 -10.09 -9.40 10.34
C ILE A 84 -10.11 -10.86 10.82
N LYS A 85 -8.96 -11.42 11.18
CA LYS A 85 -8.83 -12.79 11.72
C LYS A 85 -9.56 -12.98 13.06
N GLU A 86 -9.55 -11.95 13.90
CA GLU A 86 -10.32 -11.89 15.17
C GLU A 86 -11.84 -11.65 14.96
N GLY A 87 -12.30 -11.52 13.70
CA GLY A 87 -13.72 -11.35 13.38
C GLY A 87 -14.16 -9.91 13.13
N GLY A 88 -13.22 -8.96 13.06
CA GLY A 88 -13.46 -7.57 12.69
C GLY A 88 -13.90 -7.42 11.24
N ARG A 89 -15.21 -7.40 11.01
CA ARG A 89 -15.83 -7.30 9.67
C ARG A 89 -16.61 -6.00 9.43
N THR A 90 -16.63 -5.11 10.41
CA THR A 90 -17.39 -3.85 10.36
C THR A 90 -16.47 -2.65 10.58
N GLY A 91 -16.89 -1.48 10.10
CA GLY A 91 -16.18 -0.21 10.33
C GLY A 91 -16.09 0.21 11.80
N VAL A 92 -16.81 -0.46 12.70
CA VAL A 92 -16.76 -0.19 14.15
C VAL A 92 -15.36 -0.44 14.70
N VAL A 93 -14.69 -1.50 14.24
CA VAL A 93 -13.30 -1.80 14.65
C VAL A 93 -12.37 -0.65 14.24
N ALA A 94 -12.52 -0.14 13.02
CA ALA A 94 -11.74 1.00 12.54
C ALA A 94 -12.02 2.28 13.35
N LEU A 95 -13.27 2.54 13.72
CA LEU A 95 -13.64 3.67 14.58
C LEU A 95 -13.05 3.55 15.99
N THR A 96 -13.12 2.36 16.60
CA THR A 96 -12.53 2.11 17.92
C THR A 96 -11.01 2.29 17.88
N ILE A 97 -10.33 1.75 16.86
CA ILE A 97 -8.89 1.94 16.68
C ILE A 97 -8.55 3.42 16.52
N SER A 98 -9.28 4.15 15.67
CA SER A 98 -9.09 5.58 15.47
C SER A 98 -9.27 6.39 16.76
N ALA A 99 -10.29 6.08 17.57
CA ALA A 99 -10.52 6.72 18.86
C ALA A 99 -9.37 6.42 19.85
N CYS A 100 -8.92 5.16 19.93
CA CYS A 100 -7.77 4.79 20.76
C CYS A 100 -6.48 5.50 20.33
N PHE A 101 -6.22 5.62 19.02
CA PHE A 101 -5.09 6.40 18.50
C PHE A 101 -5.23 7.88 18.79
N GLY A 102 -6.45 8.43 18.74
CA GLY A 102 -6.74 9.81 19.14
C GLY A 102 -6.42 10.06 20.61
N VAL A 103 -6.77 9.13 21.51
CA VAL A 103 -6.39 9.20 22.93
C VAL A 103 -4.87 9.04 23.11
N SER A 104 -4.23 8.19 22.31
CA SER A 104 -2.77 7.99 22.33
C SER A 104 -1.98 9.26 22.04
N LEU A 105 -2.55 10.24 21.31
CA LEU A 105 -1.89 11.52 21.08
C LEU A 105 -1.56 12.29 22.37
N PHE A 106 -2.35 12.13 23.44
CA PHE A 106 -2.03 12.70 24.75
C PHE A 106 -0.84 12.00 25.44
N LEU A 107 -0.56 10.76 25.04
CA LEU A 107 0.61 9.99 25.46
C LEU A 107 1.82 10.18 24.53
N SER A 108 1.71 11.03 23.49
CA SER A 108 2.82 11.37 22.60
C SER A 108 4.13 11.77 23.30
N PRO A 109 4.15 12.55 24.42
CA PRO A 109 5.40 12.86 25.11
C PRO A 109 6.08 11.62 25.71
N VAL A 110 5.31 10.60 26.11
CA VAL A 110 5.85 9.33 26.60
C VAL A 110 6.43 8.52 25.44
N MET A 111 5.80 8.56 24.27
CA MET A 111 6.31 7.87 23.07
C MET A 111 7.63 8.47 22.58
N GLN A 112 7.83 9.78 22.71
CA GLN A 112 9.10 10.43 22.35
C GLN A 112 10.27 10.03 23.28
N ALA A 113 9.99 9.51 24.47
CA ALA A 113 11.02 9.01 25.37
C ALA A 113 11.56 7.62 24.97
N VAL A 114 10.91 6.93 24.02
CA VAL A 114 11.33 5.60 23.54
C VAL A 114 12.52 5.76 22.57
N PRO A 115 13.67 5.12 22.85
CA PRO A 115 14.81 5.17 21.94
C PRO A 115 14.49 4.56 20.57
N ALA A 116 15.03 5.15 19.49
CA ALA A 116 14.86 4.63 18.14
C ALA A 116 15.40 3.20 17.95
N VAL A 117 16.36 2.77 18.78
CA VAL A 117 16.88 1.40 18.76
C VAL A 117 15.82 0.39 19.20
N ALA A 118 14.86 0.79 20.03
CA ALA A 118 13.79 -0.08 20.51
C ALA A 118 12.71 -0.34 19.43
N THR A 119 12.56 0.54 18.43
CA THR A 119 11.57 0.37 17.37
C THR A 119 12.07 -0.47 16.19
N ALA A 120 13.39 -0.58 16.01
CA ALA A 120 14.01 -1.40 14.98
C ALA A 120 13.52 -2.88 14.96
N PRO A 121 13.53 -3.64 16.08
CA PRO A 121 13.05 -5.03 16.08
C PRO A 121 11.55 -5.13 15.77
N VAL A 122 10.76 -4.10 16.13
CA VAL A 122 9.33 -4.04 15.82
C VAL A 122 9.11 -3.94 14.32
N LEU A 123 9.87 -3.08 13.62
CA LEU A 123 9.79 -2.95 12.16
C LEU A 123 10.19 -4.23 11.44
N VAL A 124 11.18 -4.97 11.94
CA VAL A 124 11.55 -6.29 11.40
C VAL A 124 10.40 -7.26 11.55
N LEU A 125 9.76 -7.32 12.73
CA LEU A 125 8.65 -8.21 12.98
C LEU A 125 7.45 -7.88 12.08
N VAL A 126 7.08 -6.60 11.95
CA VAL A 126 6.03 -6.16 11.02
C VAL A 126 6.37 -6.58 9.58
N GLY A 127 7.61 -6.38 9.14
CA GLY A 127 8.08 -6.84 7.82
C GLY A 127 7.92 -8.37 7.63
N THR A 128 8.25 -9.17 8.65
CA THR A 128 8.06 -10.63 8.59
C THR A 128 6.58 -11.02 8.50
N MET A 129 5.69 -10.28 9.17
CA MET A 129 4.25 -10.51 9.07
C MET A 129 3.71 -10.19 7.68
N MET A 130 4.17 -9.09 7.08
CA MET A 130 3.79 -8.71 5.70
C MET A 130 4.28 -9.71 4.66
N MET A 131 5.45 -10.33 4.86
CA MET A 131 5.95 -11.41 3.99
C MET A 131 5.06 -12.66 4.01
N GLY A 132 4.23 -12.86 5.03
CA GLY A 132 3.26 -13.95 5.06
C GLY A 132 2.28 -13.91 3.88
N GLU A 133 1.89 -12.72 3.43
CA GLU A 133 0.98 -12.54 2.29
C GLU A 133 1.59 -12.96 0.96
N ALA A 134 2.93 -12.93 0.83
CA ALA A 134 3.62 -13.45 -0.35
C ALA A 134 3.39 -14.96 -0.55
N GLY A 135 2.95 -15.69 0.49
CA GLY A 135 2.57 -17.09 0.40
C GLY A 135 1.30 -17.34 -0.44
N HIS A 136 0.44 -16.33 -0.63
CA HIS A 136 -0.77 -16.44 -1.45
C HIS A 136 -0.53 -16.27 -2.96
N ILE A 137 0.70 -15.92 -3.35
CA ILE A 137 1.09 -15.76 -4.75
C ILE A 137 1.19 -17.15 -5.39
N ASN A 138 0.65 -17.30 -6.61
CA ASN A 138 0.80 -18.56 -7.35
C ASN A 138 2.22 -18.70 -7.91
N TRP A 139 3.11 -19.27 -7.10
CA TRP A 139 4.50 -19.51 -7.44
C TRP A 139 4.74 -20.55 -8.54
N THR A 140 3.71 -21.34 -8.88
CA THR A 140 3.82 -22.35 -9.94
C THR A 140 3.59 -21.78 -11.35
N SER A 141 2.91 -20.63 -11.43
CA SER A 141 2.65 -19.94 -12.69
C SER A 141 3.76 -18.93 -12.98
N MET A 142 4.64 -19.22 -13.94
CA MET A 142 5.75 -18.33 -14.32
C MET A 142 5.30 -16.90 -14.72
N PRO A 143 4.19 -16.71 -15.46
CA PRO A 143 3.66 -15.37 -15.76
C PRO A 143 3.32 -14.52 -14.52
N THR A 144 3.06 -15.14 -13.37
CA THR A 144 2.74 -14.45 -12.11
C THR A 144 3.93 -14.42 -11.16
N ALA A 145 4.69 -15.50 -11.08
CA ALA A 145 5.81 -15.67 -10.15
C ALA A 145 6.99 -14.73 -10.47
N VAL A 146 7.36 -14.59 -11.74
CA VAL A 146 8.52 -13.75 -12.14
C VAL A 146 8.26 -12.27 -11.86
N PRO A 147 7.12 -11.67 -12.29
CA PRO A 147 6.84 -10.27 -11.97
C PRO A 147 6.78 -9.99 -10.47
N ALA A 148 6.16 -10.89 -9.70
CA ALA A 148 6.06 -10.76 -8.25
C ALA A 148 7.42 -10.81 -7.56
N PHE A 149 8.28 -11.75 -7.96
CA PHE A 149 9.64 -11.87 -7.45
C PHE A 149 10.47 -10.62 -7.75
N LEU A 150 10.46 -10.13 -8.99
CA LEU A 150 11.21 -8.95 -9.39
C LEU A 150 10.73 -7.69 -8.67
N CYS A 151 9.42 -7.53 -8.49
CA CYS A 151 8.84 -6.43 -7.73
C CYS A 151 9.38 -6.41 -6.29
N MET A 152 9.35 -7.55 -5.59
CA MET A 152 9.82 -7.66 -4.21
C MET A 152 11.31 -7.43 -4.03
N VAL A 153 12.13 -7.88 -5.00
CA VAL A 153 13.59 -7.78 -4.90
C VAL A 153 14.09 -6.41 -5.32
N ILE A 154 13.56 -5.83 -6.40
CA ILE A 154 14.06 -4.56 -6.94
C ILE A 154 13.78 -3.39 -5.99
N GLN A 155 12.68 -3.44 -5.25
CA GLN A 155 12.30 -2.40 -4.30
C GLN A 155 13.39 -2.09 -3.24
N PRO A 156 13.90 -3.06 -2.44
CA PRO A 156 14.98 -2.81 -1.49
C PRO A 156 16.31 -2.49 -2.17
N PHE A 157 16.64 -3.12 -3.31
CA PHE A 157 17.91 -2.87 -4.00
C PHE A 157 18.00 -1.47 -4.61
N THR A 158 16.88 -0.88 -5.00
CA THR A 158 16.82 0.47 -5.57
C THR A 158 16.40 1.54 -4.56
N PHE A 159 16.12 1.15 -3.32
CA PHE A 159 15.59 2.03 -2.27
C PHE A 159 14.34 2.83 -2.70
N SER A 160 13.55 2.28 -3.63
CA SER A 160 12.39 2.94 -4.21
C SER A 160 11.26 1.96 -4.51
N ILE A 161 10.12 2.16 -3.84
CA ILE A 161 8.88 1.39 -4.05
C ILE A 161 8.41 1.51 -5.49
N ALA A 162 8.45 2.74 -6.05
CA ALA A 162 8.05 3.00 -7.43
C ALA A 162 8.84 2.15 -8.43
N ASN A 163 10.16 2.06 -8.27
CA ASN A 163 11.01 1.28 -9.17
C ASN A 163 10.73 -0.22 -9.11
N GLY A 164 10.44 -0.75 -7.91
CA GLY A 164 10.01 -2.14 -7.75
C GLY A 164 8.69 -2.42 -8.50
N ILE A 165 7.68 -1.57 -8.28
CA ILE A 165 6.38 -1.65 -8.96
C ILE A 165 6.54 -1.58 -10.49
N TYR A 166 7.34 -0.64 -10.99
CA TYR A 166 7.60 -0.51 -12.43
C TYR A 166 8.22 -1.76 -13.02
N ALA A 167 9.22 -2.34 -12.34
CA ALA A 167 9.86 -3.55 -12.82
C ALA A 167 8.87 -4.73 -12.84
N GLY A 168 8.07 -4.92 -11.78
CA GLY A 168 7.03 -5.94 -11.74
C GLY A 168 6.04 -5.81 -12.90
N LEU A 169 5.47 -4.61 -13.11
CA LEU A 169 4.51 -4.35 -14.19
C LEU A 169 5.11 -4.57 -15.58
N LEU A 170 6.32 -4.08 -15.84
CA LEU A 170 6.98 -4.23 -17.14
C LEU A 170 7.22 -5.71 -17.48
N PHE A 171 7.68 -6.50 -16.51
CA PHE A 171 7.89 -7.93 -16.73
C PHE A 171 6.57 -8.69 -16.86
N SER A 172 5.54 -8.31 -16.10
CA SER A 172 4.19 -8.89 -16.27
C SER A 172 3.66 -8.64 -17.68
N LEU A 173 3.82 -7.42 -18.20
CA LEU A 173 3.37 -7.07 -19.55
C LEU A 173 4.19 -7.80 -20.62
N ALA A 174 5.52 -7.84 -20.47
CA ALA A 174 6.40 -8.55 -21.39
C ALA A 174 6.01 -10.03 -21.49
N LEU A 175 5.80 -10.69 -20.35
CA LEU A 175 5.39 -12.10 -20.31
C LEU A 175 4.00 -12.33 -20.90
N PHE A 176 3.07 -11.42 -20.66
CA PHE A 176 1.72 -11.49 -21.24
C PHE A 176 1.77 -11.46 -22.78
N PHE A 177 2.62 -10.61 -23.36
CA PHE A 177 2.83 -10.58 -24.81
C PHE A 177 3.58 -11.81 -25.35
N THR A 178 4.60 -12.29 -24.64
CA THR A 178 5.40 -13.43 -25.14
C THR A 178 4.69 -14.77 -25.02
N THR A 179 3.88 -14.95 -23.97
CA THR A 179 3.13 -16.21 -23.73
C THR A 179 1.91 -16.32 -24.64
N GLY A 180 1.42 -15.21 -25.20
CA GLY A 180 0.26 -15.22 -26.10
C GLY A 180 -1.09 -15.28 -25.37
N ASP A 181 -1.11 -15.04 -24.05
CA ASP A 181 -2.32 -15.08 -23.21
C ASP A 181 -3.35 -13.98 -23.55
N PHE A 182 -3.03 -13.08 -24.49
CA PHE A 182 -3.96 -12.09 -25.05
C PHE A 182 -4.85 -12.66 -26.17
N ILE A 183 -4.49 -13.79 -26.76
CA ILE A 183 -5.25 -14.44 -27.85
C ILE A 183 -6.71 -14.78 -27.48
N PRO A 184 -7.05 -15.23 -26.25
CA PRO A 184 -8.42 -15.49 -25.86
C PRO A 184 -9.29 -14.23 -25.72
N TYR A 185 -8.70 -13.05 -25.53
CA TYR A 185 -9.46 -11.79 -25.41
C TYR A 185 -9.97 -11.23 -26.74
N PHE A 186 -9.42 -11.72 -27.86
CA PHE A 186 -9.85 -11.36 -29.21
C PHE A 186 -10.81 -12.37 -29.84
N ARG A 187 -11.13 -13.45 -29.14
CA ARG A 187 -12.15 -14.45 -29.53
C ARG A 187 -13.45 -14.22 -28.77
#